data_AF-A0AAN7XB38-F1
#
_entry.id   AF-A0AAN7XB38-F1
#
_cell.length_a   1.000
_cell.length_b   1.000
_cell.length_c   1.000
_cell.angle_alpha   90.00
_cell.angle_beta   90.00
_cell.angle_gamma   90.00
#
_symmetry.space_group_name_H-M   'P 1'
#
loop_
_entity.id
_entity.type
_entity.pdbx_description
1 polymer ?
#
loop_
_entity_poly.entity_id
_entity_poly.type
_entity_poly.pdbx_seq_one_letter_code
_entity_poly.pdbx_strand_id
1 'polypeptide(L)'
;MESGKQLTGTLALAVFTAALGSLQYGYSLGVINAPQKVIQNYYGRSLGVWSERTAVLSENSTEEEEYSGAGHHPAVIIYWSLSVAIFSIGGMLSSFLVGYVGDLRGRIKGMLMVNVLAVAAGLLMGLCKIWKPHIMVISGRAVMGFYCGLTSGLVPMYIGEIAPKAYRGALGTLHQLAIVIGILISQVIGLDFILGNAVMWPLMLGLSGAPAVLQSLLLPLCPESPRYLYIVQGKEQEARKSLLRLKGEYDPTPDLEEMRREKEEADKEPRVSIISLIRSSMYRQQLIVALMMHLSQQLSGINAIFYYSTAIFTRAGVGQPVYATIGVGVINTIFTMVSVALVDKAGRRTLTLVGLGGMCCCAVAMTVGLKFQGDYPWMSYFSMTAIFLFVSFFEIGPGPIPWFIVAELFSQGPRPAAIALAGCCNWTSNFIIGMTFQYIQEWLGPYVFILFAGLLLGFTVFIYLRVPETKGQSFEEIAAVFQKGQKKLVQGPRDATELQELKTSTDA
;
A
#
# COMPACT_ATOMS: atom_id res chain seq x y z
N MET A 1 -19.17 -8.25 35.01
CA MET A 1 -19.09 -8.99 33.74
C MET A 1 -20.00 -8.29 32.74
N GLU A 2 -19.44 -7.45 31.85
CA GLU A 2 -19.98 -6.97 30.55
C GLU A 2 -19.29 -5.68 30.01
N SER A 3 -18.31 -5.09 30.70
CA SER A 3 -17.73 -3.80 30.25
C SER A 3 -16.65 -3.88 29.15
N GLY A 4 -16.36 -5.05 28.59
CA GLY A 4 -15.24 -5.26 27.65
C GLY A 4 -15.48 -4.85 26.19
N LYS A 5 -16.64 -4.28 25.85
CA LYS A 5 -17.14 -4.17 24.46
C LYS A 5 -17.61 -2.77 24.04
N GLN A 6 -17.05 -1.69 24.56
CA GLN A 6 -17.50 -0.35 24.14
C GLN A 6 -16.65 0.20 23.00
N LEU A 7 -17.16 0.04 21.77
CA LEU A 7 -16.78 0.89 20.64
C LEU A 7 -17.35 2.28 20.93
N THR A 8 -16.53 3.22 21.40
CA THR A 8 -17.00 4.59 21.66
C THR A 8 -17.04 5.40 20.37
N GLY A 9 -17.86 6.46 20.35
CA GLY A 9 -17.84 7.45 19.27
C GLY A 9 -16.47 8.10 19.08
N THR A 10 -15.70 8.30 20.17
CA THR A 10 -14.34 8.84 20.11
C THR A 10 -13.38 7.88 19.42
N LEU A 11 -13.45 6.57 19.72
CA LEU A 11 -12.64 5.56 19.05
C LEU A 11 -12.98 5.50 17.56
N ALA A 12 -14.26 5.49 17.21
CA ALA A 12 -14.71 5.50 15.83
C ALA A 12 -14.21 6.75 15.08
N LEU A 13 -14.31 7.93 15.70
CA LEU A 13 -13.79 9.18 15.14
C LEU A 13 -12.26 9.14 14.95
N ALA A 14 -11.52 8.64 15.94
CA ALA A 14 -10.06 8.54 15.88
C ALA A 14 -9.60 7.60 14.75
N VAL A 15 -10.23 6.43 14.64
CA VAL A 15 -9.94 5.46 13.58
C VAL A 15 -10.32 6.02 12.21
N PHE A 16 -11.52 6.59 12.06
CA PHE A 16 -11.96 7.22 10.81
C PHE A 16 -10.99 8.33 10.37
N THR A 17 -10.62 9.21 11.30
CA THR A 17 -9.70 10.33 11.04
C THR A 17 -8.33 9.83 10.62
N ALA A 18 -7.78 8.80 11.27
CA ALA A 18 -6.52 8.20 10.85
C ALA A 18 -6.63 7.55 9.47
N ALA A 19 -7.73 6.84 9.21
CA ALA A 19 -7.99 6.15 7.94
C ALA A 19 -8.09 7.11 6.74
N LEU A 20 -8.39 8.40 6.93
CA LEU A 20 -8.36 9.40 5.84
C LEU A 20 -7.01 9.46 5.11
N GLY A 21 -5.90 9.27 5.83
CA GLY A 21 -4.59 9.21 5.18
C GLY A 21 -4.42 7.95 4.31
N SER A 22 -5.05 6.84 4.71
CA SER A 22 -5.06 5.59 3.93
C SER A 22 -5.97 5.71 2.71
N LEU A 23 -7.11 6.37 2.86
CA LEU A 23 -8.00 6.74 1.75
C LEU A 23 -7.27 7.62 0.74
N GLN A 24 -6.48 8.58 1.21
CA GLN A 24 -5.69 9.44 0.35
C GLN A 24 -4.58 8.68 -0.39
N TYR A 25 -3.94 7.71 0.28
CA TYR A 25 -3.01 6.79 -0.38
C TYR A 25 -3.69 6.04 -1.53
N GLY A 26 -4.85 5.42 -1.27
CA GLY A 26 -5.64 4.75 -2.29
C GLY A 26 -6.09 5.65 -3.44
N TYR A 27 -6.61 6.84 -3.11
CA TYR A 27 -7.03 7.81 -4.12
C TYR A 27 -5.85 8.19 -5.03
N SER A 28 -4.69 8.47 -4.43
CA SER A 28 -3.48 8.81 -5.18
C SER A 28 -2.98 7.65 -6.05
N LEU A 29 -3.20 6.39 -5.67
CA LEU A 29 -2.87 5.25 -6.54
C LEU A 29 -3.76 5.18 -7.78
N GLY A 30 -5.07 5.40 -7.65
CA GLY A 30 -6.04 5.21 -8.73
C GLY A 30 -6.29 6.44 -9.62
N VAL A 31 -6.08 7.65 -9.11
CA VAL A 31 -6.48 8.91 -9.77
C VAL A 31 -5.81 9.15 -11.13
N ILE A 32 -4.66 8.53 -11.37
CA ILE A 32 -3.88 8.76 -12.58
C ILE A 32 -4.40 7.94 -13.78
N ASN A 33 -5.23 6.91 -13.57
CA ASN A 33 -5.51 5.91 -14.60
C ASN A 33 -6.56 6.36 -15.62
N ALA A 34 -7.73 6.81 -15.15
CA ALA A 34 -8.82 7.22 -16.02
C ALA A 34 -8.46 8.42 -16.92
N PRO A 35 -7.82 9.50 -16.42
CA PRO A 35 -7.44 10.65 -17.25
C PRO A 35 -6.12 10.45 -18.03
N GLN A 36 -5.57 9.24 -18.12
CA GLN A 36 -4.26 8.99 -18.75
C GLN A 36 -4.13 9.64 -20.13
N LYS A 37 -5.07 9.35 -21.05
CA LYS A 37 -5.03 9.87 -22.43
C LYS A 37 -5.09 11.39 -22.44
N VAL A 38 -5.93 11.97 -21.57
CA VAL A 38 -6.10 13.42 -21.44
C VAL A 38 -4.78 14.07 -20.99
N ILE A 39 -4.15 13.53 -19.96
CA ILE A 39 -2.88 14.05 -19.42
C ILE A 39 -1.76 13.93 -20.46
N GLN A 40 -1.64 12.78 -21.13
CA GLN A 40 -0.65 12.56 -22.18
C GLN A 40 -0.79 13.58 -23.32
N ASN A 41 -2.02 13.94 -23.72
CA ASN A 41 -2.25 14.97 -24.74
C ASN A 41 -1.75 16.35 -24.27
N TYR A 42 -1.99 16.73 -23.01
CA TYR A 42 -1.47 17.97 -22.44
C TYR A 42 0.06 17.98 -22.34
N TYR A 43 0.67 16.82 -22.06
CA TYR A 43 2.13 16.67 -22.06
C TYR A 43 2.68 16.88 -23.47
N GLY A 44 2.09 16.23 -24.48
CA GLY A 44 2.49 16.38 -25.88
C GLY A 44 2.43 17.83 -26.38
N ARG A 45 1.35 18.55 -26.04
CA ARG A 45 1.21 19.99 -26.33
C ARG A 45 2.31 20.82 -25.63
N SER A 46 2.53 20.56 -24.35
CA SER A 46 3.52 21.31 -23.56
C SER A 46 4.98 21.04 -23.97
N LEU A 47 5.26 19.87 -24.54
CA LEU A 47 6.58 19.47 -25.05
C LEU A 47 6.82 19.94 -26.50
N GLY A 48 5.82 20.56 -27.15
CA GLY A 48 5.93 21.00 -28.54
C GLY A 48 5.93 19.87 -29.57
N VAL A 49 5.63 18.64 -29.15
CA VAL A 49 5.54 17.45 -30.03
C VAL A 49 4.22 17.46 -30.82
N TRP A 50 3.19 18.11 -30.26
CA TRP A 50 1.86 18.17 -30.84
C TRP A 50 1.42 19.64 -30.98
N SER A 51 1.16 20.08 -32.22
CA SER A 51 0.71 21.45 -32.56
C SER A 51 -0.67 21.41 -33.21
N GLU A 52 -1.50 22.43 -32.99
CA GLU A 52 -2.82 22.59 -33.65
C GLU A 52 -2.72 22.58 -35.18
N ARG A 53 -1.56 22.93 -35.78
CA ARG A 53 -1.34 22.81 -37.24
C ARG A 53 -1.36 21.38 -37.76
N THR A 54 -0.99 20.40 -36.94
CA THR A 54 -1.02 18.98 -37.32
C THR A 54 -2.45 18.44 -37.33
N ALA A 55 -3.35 19.02 -36.53
CA ALA A 55 -4.77 18.66 -36.52
C ALA A 55 -5.51 19.12 -37.78
N VAL A 56 -5.19 20.32 -38.29
CA VAL A 56 -5.80 20.87 -39.52
C VAL A 56 -5.33 20.16 -40.79
N LEU A 57 -4.08 19.67 -40.82
CA LEU A 57 -3.55 18.91 -41.96
C LEU A 57 -4.19 17.50 -42.08
N SER A 58 -4.68 16.94 -40.96
CA SER A 58 -5.32 15.63 -40.89
C SER A 58 -6.79 15.63 -41.31
N GLU A 59 -7.48 16.78 -41.29
CA GLU A 59 -8.89 16.87 -41.72
C GLU A 59 -9.05 16.77 -43.25
N ASN A 60 -7.98 16.95 -44.02
CA ASN A 60 -8.01 16.91 -45.49
C ASN A 60 -7.59 15.55 -46.09
N SER A 61 -7.25 14.54 -45.28
CA SER A 61 -6.90 13.20 -45.75
C SER A 61 -8.03 12.21 -45.45
N THR A 62 -8.66 11.68 -46.49
CA THR A 62 -9.76 10.69 -46.45
C THR A 62 -9.32 9.26 -46.10
N GLU A 63 -8.22 9.09 -45.37
CA GLU A 63 -7.80 7.79 -44.86
C GLU A 63 -8.15 7.71 -43.38
N GLU A 64 -9.04 6.78 -43.01
CA GLU A 64 -9.46 6.46 -41.65
C GLU A 64 -8.34 5.78 -40.82
N GLU A 65 -7.08 6.19 -40.98
CA GLU A 65 -5.95 5.63 -40.25
C GLU A 65 -5.39 6.62 -39.19
N GLU A 66 -5.25 6.10 -37.96
CA GLU A 66 -4.44 6.63 -36.87
C GLU A 66 -4.94 7.83 -36.03
N TYR A 67 -5.95 7.57 -35.19
CA TYR A 67 -6.20 8.29 -33.92
C TYR A 67 -5.09 8.03 -32.84
N SER A 68 -3.79 8.07 -33.19
CA SER A 68 -2.66 7.59 -32.37
C SER A 68 -1.52 8.61 -32.14
N GLY A 69 -1.73 9.93 -32.19
CA GLY A 69 -0.62 10.89 -32.39
C GLY A 69 0.17 11.51 -31.22
N ALA A 70 -0.20 11.35 -29.94
CA ALA A 70 0.56 11.99 -28.83
C ALA A 70 1.06 11.00 -27.76
N GLY A 71 0.27 9.97 -27.44
CA GLY A 71 0.60 8.96 -26.44
C GLY A 71 1.73 8.01 -26.83
N HIS A 72 2.05 7.89 -28.11
CA HIS A 72 3.10 7.00 -28.63
C HIS A 72 4.47 7.69 -28.78
N HIS A 73 4.53 9.02 -28.67
CA HIS A 73 5.81 9.71 -28.80
C HIS A 73 6.72 9.35 -27.61
N PRO A 74 7.98 8.92 -27.84
CA PRO A 74 8.86 8.44 -26.77
C PRO A 74 8.99 9.41 -25.59
N ALA A 75 9.05 10.71 -25.85
CA ALA A 75 9.10 11.72 -24.79
C ALA A 75 7.84 11.72 -23.91
N VAL A 76 6.64 11.65 -24.50
CA VAL A 76 5.37 11.66 -23.74
C VAL A 76 5.26 10.40 -22.89
N ILE A 77 5.66 9.24 -23.43
CA ILE A 77 5.74 7.98 -22.69
C ILE A 77 6.68 8.12 -21.49
N ILE A 78 7.89 8.66 -21.68
CA ILE A 78 8.87 8.83 -20.59
C ILE A 78 8.30 9.73 -19.48
N TYR A 79 7.77 10.91 -19.81
CA TYR A 79 7.21 11.83 -18.81
C TYR A 79 5.96 11.25 -18.12
N TRP A 80 5.13 10.51 -18.85
CA TRP A 80 3.99 9.79 -18.29
C TRP A 80 4.43 8.72 -17.30
N SER A 81 5.31 7.80 -17.73
CA SER A 81 5.85 6.73 -16.89
C SER A 81 6.55 7.29 -15.66
N LEU A 82 7.30 8.39 -15.80
CA LEU A 82 7.90 9.10 -14.68
C LEU A 82 6.85 9.69 -13.73
N SER A 83 5.75 10.26 -14.24
CA SER A 83 4.64 10.79 -13.40
C SER A 83 3.97 9.70 -12.55
N VAL A 84 3.88 8.48 -13.09
CA VAL A 84 3.36 7.32 -12.37
C VAL A 84 4.39 6.82 -11.36
N ALA A 85 5.63 6.59 -11.78
CA ALA A 85 6.68 5.92 -11.00
C ALA A 85 7.32 6.79 -9.90
N ILE A 86 7.42 8.11 -10.08
CA ILE A 86 8.01 9.03 -9.09
C ILE A 86 7.26 9.02 -7.75
N PHE A 87 5.95 8.70 -7.79
CA PHE A 87 5.13 8.50 -6.59
C PHE A 87 5.72 7.38 -5.71
N SER A 88 6.13 6.27 -6.30
CA SER A 88 6.72 5.14 -5.58
C SER A 88 8.11 5.47 -5.03
N ILE A 89 8.90 6.30 -5.73
CA ILE A 89 10.19 6.81 -5.23
C ILE A 89 9.99 7.67 -3.99
N GLY A 90 9.02 8.59 -4.00
CA GLY A 90 8.67 9.38 -2.82
C GLY A 90 8.32 8.48 -1.63
N GLY A 91 7.49 7.46 -1.87
CA GLY A 91 7.12 6.49 -0.84
C GLY A 91 8.33 5.75 -0.26
N MET A 92 9.22 5.25 -1.12
CA MET A 92 10.45 4.55 -0.74
C MET A 92 11.38 5.40 0.12
N LEU A 93 11.62 6.67 -0.24
CA LEU A 93 12.49 7.54 0.55
C LEU A 93 11.90 7.82 1.94
N SER A 94 10.58 7.98 1.98
CA SER A 94 9.87 8.35 3.20
C SER A 94 9.64 7.18 4.16
N SER A 95 9.65 5.92 3.70
CA SER A 95 9.42 4.74 4.57
C SER A 95 10.48 4.60 5.66
N PHE A 96 11.70 5.11 5.42
CA PHE A 96 12.77 5.15 6.43
C PHE A 96 12.56 6.20 7.53
N LEU A 97 11.68 7.18 7.29
CA LEU A 97 11.43 8.29 8.20
C LEU A 97 10.19 8.10 9.06
N VAL A 98 9.39 7.04 8.83
CA VAL A 98 8.15 6.74 9.57
C VAL A 98 8.39 6.74 11.08
N GLY A 99 9.39 5.98 11.56
CA GLY A 99 9.69 5.88 12.98
C GLY A 99 10.12 7.21 13.59
N TYR A 100 10.97 7.96 12.88
CA TYR A 100 11.44 9.27 13.30
C TYR A 100 10.30 10.28 13.42
N VAL A 101 9.44 10.38 12.39
CA VAL A 101 8.28 11.29 12.37
C VAL A 101 7.25 10.89 13.42
N GLY A 102 7.01 9.59 13.62
CA GLY A 102 6.08 9.09 14.62
C GLY A 102 6.51 9.41 16.05
N ASP A 103 7.80 9.30 16.37
CA ASP A 103 8.35 9.51 17.72
C ASP A 103 8.59 11.00 18.06
N LEU A 104 8.86 11.85 17.07
CA LEU A 104 9.20 13.27 17.24
C LEU A 104 8.25 14.07 18.13
N ARG A 105 6.94 13.97 17.90
CA ARG A 105 5.91 14.78 18.60
C ARG A 105 4.64 14.01 18.97
N GLY A 106 4.62 12.70 18.76
CA GLY A 106 3.43 11.86 18.91
C GLY A 106 2.74 11.58 17.58
N ARG A 107 1.76 10.67 17.61
CA ARG A 107 1.22 10.09 16.38
C ARG A 107 0.24 11.05 15.71
N ILE A 108 -0.61 11.71 16.51
CA ILE A 108 -1.55 12.73 16.02
C ILE A 108 -0.80 13.91 15.41
N LYS A 109 0.20 14.45 16.14
CA LYS A 109 0.99 15.58 15.65
C LYS A 109 1.86 15.21 14.46
N GLY A 110 2.40 13.99 14.43
CA GLY A 110 3.11 13.44 13.27
C GLY A 110 2.24 13.42 12.03
N MET A 111 1.02 12.86 12.12
CA MET A 111 0.05 12.86 11.01
C MET A 111 -0.33 14.29 10.58
N LEU A 112 -0.52 15.21 11.53
CA LEU A 112 -0.84 16.62 11.22
C LEU A 112 0.30 17.33 10.48
N MET A 113 1.55 17.08 10.86
CA MET A 113 2.72 17.67 10.20
C MET A 113 2.84 17.22 8.75
N VAL A 114 2.61 15.93 8.48
CA VAL A 114 2.76 15.39 7.12
C VAL A 114 1.61 15.82 6.19
N ASN A 115 0.46 16.22 6.72
CA ASN A 115 -0.66 16.74 5.92
C ASN A 115 -0.31 18.01 5.13
N VAL A 116 0.69 18.78 5.56
CA VAL A 116 1.20 19.91 4.78
C VAL A 116 1.74 19.45 3.42
N LEU A 117 2.39 18.28 3.36
CA LEU A 117 2.90 17.69 2.13
C LEU A 117 1.76 17.29 1.19
N ALA A 118 0.72 16.68 1.74
CA ALA A 118 -0.48 16.29 1.01
C ALA A 118 -1.19 17.48 0.36
N VAL A 119 -1.40 18.56 1.11
CA VAL A 119 -2.03 19.78 0.61
C VAL A 119 -1.15 20.43 -0.46
N ALA A 120 0.16 20.55 -0.21
CA ALA A 120 1.11 21.09 -1.19
C ALA A 120 1.12 20.27 -2.50
N ALA A 121 1.12 18.94 -2.40
CA ALA A 121 1.05 18.05 -3.55
C ALA A 121 -0.27 18.20 -4.33
N GLY A 122 -1.41 18.27 -3.63
CA GLY A 122 -2.71 18.55 -4.24
C GLY A 122 -2.72 19.88 -4.98
N LEU A 123 -2.17 20.95 -4.38
CA LEU A 123 -2.06 22.26 -5.04
C LEU A 123 -1.15 22.21 -6.28
N LEU A 124 0.01 21.55 -6.20
CA LEU A 124 0.92 21.38 -7.34
C LEU A 124 0.23 20.68 -8.52
N MET A 125 -0.51 19.60 -8.26
CA MET A 125 -1.23 18.88 -9.32
C MET A 125 -2.48 19.62 -9.80
N GLY A 126 -3.21 20.26 -8.90
CA GLY A 126 -4.44 21.00 -9.21
C GLY A 126 -4.19 22.25 -10.04
N LEU A 127 -3.07 22.93 -9.78
CA LEU A 127 -2.65 24.15 -10.47
C LEU A 127 -1.69 23.87 -11.64
N CYS A 128 -1.57 22.61 -12.08
CA CYS A 128 -0.57 22.21 -13.08
C CYS A 128 -0.68 22.93 -14.43
N LYS A 129 -1.87 23.46 -14.77
CA LYS A 129 -2.10 24.22 -16.01
C LYS A 129 -1.53 25.64 -15.98
N ILE A 130 -1.10 26.17 -14.82
CA ILE A 130 -0.54 27.54 -14.72
C ILE A 130 0.85 27.64 -15.35
N TRP A 131 1.62 26.55 -15.34
CA TRP A 131 2.96 26.51 -15.91
C TRP A 131 3.12 25.33 -16.87
N LYS A 132 4.02 24.38 -16.57
CA LYS A 132 4.23 23.17 -17.37
C LYS A 132 3.53 21.99 -16.70
N PRO A 133 2.44 21.46 -17.27
CA PRO A 133 1.66 20.40 -16.64
C PRO A 133 2.48 19.18 -16.24
N HIS A 134 3.40 18.75 -17.12
CA HIS A 134 4.27 17.61 -16.85
C HIS A 134 5.18 17.81 -15.64
N ILE A 135 5.80 18.98 -15.48
CA ILE A 135 6.68 19.25 -14.33
C ILE A 135 5.87 19.32 -13.04
N MET A 136 4.78 20.09 -13.04
CA MET A 136 3.97 20.30 -11.84
C MET A 136 3.29 19.01 -11.36
N VAL A 137 2.81 18.18 -12.29
CA VAL A 137 2.24 16.86 -11.95
C VAL A 137 3.35 15.95 -11.41
N ILE A 138 4.51 15.84 -12.04
CA ILE A 138 5.62 15.00 -11.54
C ILE A 138 6.06 15.43 -10.14
N SER A 139 6.24 16.73 -9.91
CA SER A 139 6.59 17.25 -8.58
C SER A 139 5.51 16.98 -7.55
N GLY A 140 4.24 17.23 -7.89
CA GLY A 140 3.11 16.93 -7.00
C GLY A 140 3.00 15.43 -6.68
N ARG A 141 3.22 14.56 -7.67
CA ARG A 141 3.25 13.10 -7.50
C ARG A 141 4.40 12.65 -6.59
N ALA A 142 5.58 13.26 -6.71
CA ALA A 142 6.72 12.98 -5.84
C ALA A 142 6.42 13.33 -4.38
N VAL A 143 5.89 14.54 -4.13
CA VAL A 143 5.53 15.00 -2.79
C VAL A 143 4.37 14.18 -2.21
N MET A 144 3.36 13.84 -3.01
CA MET A 144 2.27 12.96 -2.59
C MET A 144 2.79 11.55 -2.26
N GLY A 145 3.72 11.02 -3.06
CA GLY A 145 4.37 9.76 -2.79
C GLY A 145 5.07 9.74 -1.43
N PHE A 146 5.82 10.80 -1.14
CA PHE A 146 6.49 10.98 0.16
C PHE A 146 5.49 11.05 1.32
N TYR A 147 4.37 11.76 1.14
CA TYR A 147 3.27 11.75 2.11
C TYR A 147 2.67 10.35 2.32
N CYS A 148 2.36 9.64 1.23
CA CYS A 148 1.74 8.32 1.28
C CYS A 148 2.66 7.29 1.91
N GLY A 149 3.98 7.35 1.68
CA GLY A 149 4.93 6.45 2.33
C GLY A 149 5.00 6.66 3.85
N LEU A 150 5.03 7.91 4.33
CA LEU A 150 4.91 8.20 5.77
C LEU A 150 3.59 7.67 6.34
N THR A 151 2.49 7.97 5.65
CA THR A 151 1.13 7.63 6.08
C THR A 151 0.90 6.11 6.10
N SER A 152 1.52 5.36 5.17
CA SER A 152 1.45 3.89 5.13
C SER A 152 2.04 3.22 6.36
N GLY A 153 2.89 3.91 7.13
CA GLY A 153 3.38 3.45 8.43
C GLY A 153 2.68 4.11 9.63
N LEU A 154 2.44 5.43 9.59
CA LEU A 154 1.87 6.18 10.71
C LEU A 154 0.42 5.78 11.03
N VAL A 155 -0.40 5.54 10.01
CA VAL A 155 -1.82 5.18 10.21
C VAL A 155 -1.98 3.82 10.88
N PRO A 156 -1.41 2.71 10.37
CA PRO A 156 -1.53 1.42 11.05
C PRO A 156 -0.87 1.42 12.44
N MET A 157 0.21 2.20 12.64
CA MET A 157 0.81 2.39 13.97
C MET A 157 -0.19 3.01 14.95
N TYR A 158 -0.79 4.15 14.59
CA TYR A 158 -1.74 4.82 15.47
C TYR A 158 -2.99 3.97 15.74
N ILE A 159 -3.58 3.37 14.68
CA ILE A 159 -4.75 2.50 14.83
C ILE A 159 -4.42 1.29 15.72
N GLY A 160 -3.28 0.65 15.52
CA GLY A 160 -2.84 -0.49 16.33
C GLY A 160 -2.62 -0.13 17.80
N GLU A 161 -2.12 1.08 18.07
CA GLU A 161 -1.85 1.57 19.43
C GLU A 161 -3.14 1.94 20.20
N ILE A 162 -4.19 2.42 19.52
CA ILE A 162 -5.48 2.80 20.14
C ILE A 162 -6.52 1.66 20.14
N ALA A 163 -6.35 0.65 19.28
CA ALA A 163 -7.31 -0.43 19.11
C ALA A 163 -7.42 -1.32 20.37
N PRO A 164 -8.65 -1.65 20.80
CA PRO A 164 -8.87 -2.70 21.79
C PRO A 164 -8.32 -4.05 21.28
N LYS A 165 -7.72 -4.85 22.18
CA LYS A 165 -7.15 -6.17 21.85
C LYS A 165 -8.05 -7.04 20.99
N ALA A 166 -9.33 -7.15 21.36
CA ALA A 166 -10.30 -8.02 20.68
C ALA A 166 -10.58 -7.63 19.22
N TYR A 167 -10.37 -6.37 18.85
CA TYR A 167 -10.68 -5.84 17.51
C TYR A 167 -9.42 -5.32 16.80
N ARG A 168 -8.22 -5.58 17.31
CA ARG A 168 -6.97 -5.05 16.74
C ARG A 168 -6.75 -5.49 15.29
N GLY A 169 -7.01 -6.77 14.97
CA GLY A 169 -6.94 -7.29 13.61
C GLY A 169 -7.93 -6.58 12.68
N ALA A 170 -9.22 -6.59 13.05
CA ALA A 170 -10.28 -5.91 12.30
C ALA A 170 -10.02 -4.40 12.10
N LEU A 171 -9.62 -3.66 13.14
CA LEU A 171 -9.30 -2.24 13.01
C LEU A 171 -8.02 -2.02 12.18
N GLY A 172 -7.03 -2.90 12.29
CA GLY A 172 -5.84 -2.88 11.42
C GLY A 172 -6.20 -3.02 9.94
N THR A 173 -7.17 -3.88 9.60
CA THR A 173 -7.63 -4.04 8.21
C THR A 173 -8.39 -2.82 7.65
N LEU A 174 -8.86 -1.90 8.51
CA LEU A 174 -9.46 -0.65 8.03
C LEU A 174 -8.46 0.23 7.26
N HIS A 175 -7.16 0.07 7.52
CA HIS A 175 -6.11 0.69 6.70
C HIS A 175 -6.24 0.28 5.23
N GLN A 176 -6.27 -1.03 4.96
CA GLN A 176 -6.46 -1.57 3.61
C GLN A 176 -7.84 -1.19 3.05
N LEU A 177 -8.90 -1.30 3.85
CA LEU A 177 -10.26 -0.94 3.41
C LEU A 177 -10.34 0.51 2.95
N ALA A 178 -9.70 1.43 3.67
CA ALA A 178 -9.65 2.83 3.28
C ALA A 178 -8.86 3.05 1.98
N ILE A 179 -7.74 2.34 1.78
CA ILE A 179 -6.98 2.38 0.51
C ILE A 179 -7.89 1.97 -0.66
N VAL A 180 -8.59 0.84 -0.56
CA VAL A 180 -9.39 0.33 -1.68
C VAL A 180 -10.62 1.21 -1.96
N ILE A 181 -11.22 1.80 -0.92
CA ILE A 181 -12.26 2.84 -1.07
C ILE A 181 -11.69 4.06 -1.78
N GLY A 182 -10.49 4.51 -1.42
CA GLY A 182 -9.80 5.61 -2.10
C GLY A 182 -9.59 5.34 -3.60
N ILE A 183 -9.14 4.13 -3.94
CA ILE A 183 -9.00 3.69 -5.34
C ILE A 183 -10.36 3.78 -6.05
N LEU A 184 -11.42 3.20 -5.47
CA LEU A 184 -12.76 3.21 -6.06
C LEU A 184 -13.29 4.63 -6.27
N ILE A 185 -13.15 5.52 -5.28
CA ILE A 185 -13.56 6.94 -5.39
C ILE A 185 -12.82 7.60 -6.56
N SER A 186 -11.51 7.38 -6.68
CA SER A 186 -10.72 7.95 -7.77
C SER A 186 -11.15 7.45 -9.16
N GLN A 187 -11.53 6.17 -9.27
CA GLN A 187 -12.02 5.58 -10.52
C GLN A 187 -13.39 6.15 -10.92
N VAL A 188 -14.30 6.31 -9.95
CA VAL A 188 -15.64 6.88 -10.19
C VAL A 188 -15.52 8.35 -10.60
N ILE A 189 -14.80 9.16 -9.82
CA ILE A 189 -14.61 10.59 -10.11
C ILE A 189 -13.85 10.80 -11.43
N GLY A 190 -13.03 9.83 -11.83
CA GLY A 190 -12.30 9.81 -13.10
C GLY A 190 -13.15 9.54 -14.34
N LEU A 191 -14.46 9.33 -14.22
CA LEU A 191 -15.36 9.26 -15.36
C LEU A 191 -15.37 10.59 -16.13
N ASP A 192 -15.46 10.51 -17.46
CA ASP A 192 -15.39 11.68 -18.36
C ASP A 192 -16.47 12.73 -18.03
N PHE A 193 -17.70 12.28 -17.77
CA PHE A 193 -18.81 13.16 -17.38
C PHE A 193 -18.72 13.74 -15.96
N ILE A 194 -17.73 13.31 -15.14
CA ILE A 194 -17.49 13.84 -13.79
C ILE A 194 -16.27 14.78 -13.83
N LEU A 195 -15.06 14.29 -13.52
CA LEU A 195 -13.84 15.11 -13.54
C LEU A 195 -12.74 14.60 -14.50
N GLY A 196 -12.92 13.43 -15.14
CA GLY A 196 -11.93 12.79 -16.00
C GLY A 196 -11.72 13.40 -17.39
N ASN A 197 -12.34 14.54 -17.67
CA ASN A 197 -12.33 15.21 -18.98
C ASN A 197 -11.18 16.22 -19.15
N ALA A 198 -11.03 16.75 -20.37
CA ALA A 198 -10.00 17.72 -20.75
C ALA A 198 -9.97 18.99 -19.89
N VAL A 199 -11.13 19.40 -19.35
CA VAL A 199 -11.25 20.63 -18.55
C VAL A 199 -10.89 20.35 -17.10
N MET A 200 -11.50 19.33 -16.49
CA MET A 200 -11.56 19.13 -15.04
C MET A 200 -10.50 18.19 -14.46
N TRP A 201 -9.70 17.49 -15.28
CA TRP A 201 -8.67 16.58 -14.80
C TRP A 201 -7.66 17.19 -13.79
N PRO A 202 -7.28 18.49 -13.83
CA PRO A 202 -6.41 19.05 -12.81
C PRO A 202 -7.11 19.08 -11.45
N LEU A 203 -8.41 19.43 -11.41
CA LEU A 203 -9.19 19.40 -10.17
C LEU A 203 -9.23 17.98 -9.61
N MET A 204 -9.42 16.97 -10.46
CA MET A 204 -9.37 15.56 -10.06
C MET A 204 -8.07 15.21 -9.33
N LEU A 205 -6.91 15.60 -9.88
CA LEU A 205 -5.62 15.38 -9.22
C LEU A 205 -5.47 16.23 -7.96
N GLY A 206 -5.95 17.48 -7.97
CA GLY A 206 -5.87 18.40 -6.83
C GLY A 206 -6.69 17.96 -5.62
N LEU A 207 -7.83 17.29 -5.85
CA LEU A 207 -8.66 16.70 -4.80
C LEU A 207 -7.94 15.62 -3.99
N SER A 208 -6.78 15.12 -4.45
CA SER A 208 -5.93 14.25 -3.64
C SER A 208 -5.51 14.90 -2.31
N GLY A 209 -5.46 16.23 -2.21
CA GLY A 209 -5.17 16.94 -0.95
C GLY A 209 -6.39 17.18 -0.05
N ALA A 210 -7.62 16.96 -0.53
CA ALA A 210 -8.83 17.26 0.23
C ALA A 210 -9.01 16.40 1.51
N PRO A 211 -8.72 15.07 1.48
CA PRO A 211 -8.75 14.27 2.70
C PRO A 211 -7.79 14.77 3.78
N ALA A 212 -6.61 15.29 3.41
CA ALA A 212 -5.66 15.86 4.37
C ALA A 212 -6.18 17.14 5.02
N VAL A 213 -6.95 17.98 4.32
CA VAL A 213 -7.60 19.15 4.93
C VAL A 213 -8.61 18.70 5.98
N LEU A 214 -9.50 17.76 5.62
CA LEU A 214 -10.47 17.20 6.56
C LEU A 214 -9.78 16.54 7.75
N GLN A 215 -8.75 15.73 7.48
CA GLN A 215 -7.97 15.06 8.53
C GLN A 215 -7.30 16.09 9.45
N SER A 216 -6.79 17.19 8.93
CA SER A 216 -6.16 18.25 9.74
C SER A 216 -7.16 18.96 10.66
N LEU A 217 -8.43 19.06 10.26
CA LEU A 217 -9.50 19.61 11.09
C LEU A 217 -9.96 18.62 12.19
N LEU A 218 -9.95 17.32 11.90
CA LEU A 218 -10.43 16.28 12.82
C LEU A 218 -9.36 15.76 13.79
N LEU A 219 -8.09 15.72 13.40
CA LEU A 219 -6.98 15.21 14.22
C LEU A 219 -6.88 15.88 15.61
N PRO A 220 -7.06 17.22 15.76
CA PRO A 220 -7.05 17.87 17.07
C PRO A 220 -8.12 17.37 18.05
N LEU A 221 -9.23 16.80 17.54
CA LEU A 221 -10.31 16.26 18.37
C LEU A 221 -9.97 14.85 18.89
N CYS A 222 -9.05 14.16 18.21
CA CYS A 222 -8.66 12.78 18.50
C CYS A 222 -7.67 12.73 19.68
N PRO A 223 -7.77 11.72 20.55
CA PRO A 223 -6.81 11.53 21.64
C PRO A 223 -5.48 11.00 21.08
N GLU A 224 -4.37 11.43 21.70
CA GLU A 224 -3.05 10.88 21.37
C GLU A 224 -2.93 9.42 21.83
N SER A 225 -2.06 8.64 21.18
CA SER A 225 -1.87 7.22 21.49
C SER A 225 -1.53 6.98 22.98
N PRO A 226 -2.32 6.16 23.71
CA PRO A 226 -1.99 5.79 25.09
C PRO A 226 -0.62 5.12 25.22
N ARG A 227 -0.27 4.26 24.25
CA ARG A 227 1.03 3.56 24.22
C ARG A 227 2.18 4.52 24.01
N TYR A 228 2.03 5.50 23.12
CA TYR A 228 3.05 6.55 22.95
C TYR A 228 3.26 7.34 24.24
N LEU A 229 2.17 7.81 24.86
CA LEU A 229 2.23 8.59 26.09
C LEU A 229 2.87 7.81 27.24
N TYR A 230 2.53 6.53 27.39
CA TYR A 230 3.04 5.69 28.48
C TYR A 230 4.48 5.19 28.21
N ILE A 231 4.69 4.51 27.08
CA ILE A 231 5.94 3.79 26.79
C ILE A 231 7.04 4.76 26.39
N VAL A 232 6.75 5.69 25.47
CA VAL A 232 7.76 6.60 24.90
C VAL A 232 7.96 7.85 25.77
N GLN A 233 6.88 8.46 26.28
CA GLN A 233 6.99 9.68 27.08
C GLN A 233 7.02 9.45 28.60
N GLY A 234 6.69 8.26 29.10
CA GLY A 234 6.62 7.99 30.54
C GLY A 234 5.48 8.71 31.28
N LYS A 235 4.47 9.21 30.55
CA LYS A 235 3.36 10.01 31.10
C LYS A 235 2.13 9.16 31.39
N GLU A 236 2.13 8.48 32.52
CA GLU A 236 1.05 7.58 32.93
C GLU A 236 -0.33 8.26 33.02
N GLN A 237 -0.41 9.45 33.63
CA GLN A 237 -1.68 10.15 33.82
C GLN A 237 -2.31 10.59 32.49
N GLU A 238 -1.49 11.03 31.53
CA GLU A 238 -1.97 11.39 30.18
C GLU A 238 -2.43 10.15 29.41
N ALA A 239 -1.70 9.02 29.54
CA ALA A 239 -2.10 7.75 28.94
C ALA A 239 -3.44 7.25 29.50
N ARG A 240 -3.65 7.35 30.83
CA ARG A 240 -4.92 7.03 31.48
C ARG A 240 -6.07 7.90 30.96
N LYS A 241 -5.85 9.21 30.81
CA LYS A 241 -6.85 10.13 30.25
C LYS A 241 -7.19 9.79 28.79
N SER A 242 -6.19 9.40 27.99
CA SER A 242 -6.40 8.97 26.61
C SER A 242 -7.24 7.68 26.54
N LEU A 243 -6.92 6.67 27.35
CA LEU A 243 -7.68 5.43 27.46
C LEU A 243 -9.15 5.67 27.81
N LEU A 244 -9.43 6.51 28.81
CA LEU A 244 -10.80 6.84 29.20
C LEU A 244 -11.56 7.59 28.10
N ARG A 245 -10.89 8.46 27.32
CA ARG A 245 -11.53 9.09 26.14
C ARG A 245 -11.85 8.07 25.04
N LEU A 246 -10.98 7.08 24.83
CA LEU A 246 -11.12 6.06 23.78
C LEU A 246 -12.12 4.96 24.12
N LYS A 247 -12.17 4.51 25.37
CA LYS A 247 -12.96 3.34 25.79
C LYS A 247 -14.14 3.68 26.72
N GLY A 248 -14.29 4.95 27.12
CA GLY A 248 -15.33 5.40 28.04
C GLY A 248 -14.94 5.22 29.50
N GLU A 249 -15.93 5.18 30.39
CA GLU A 249 -15.71 4.92 31.81
C GLU A 249 -15.55 3.42 32.06
N TYR A 250 -14.35 3.02 32.46
CA TYR A 250 -13.99 1.65 32.86
C TYR A 250 -12.76 1.70 33.76
N ASP A 251 -12.34 0.56 34.30
CA ASP A 251 -11.06 0.45 35.01
C ASP A 251 -9.89 0.29 34.02
N PRO A 252 -9.01 1.30 33.85
CA PRO A 252 -7.89 1.24 32.92
C PRO A 252 -6.68 0.47 33.45
N THR A 253 -6.71 0.01 34.71
CA THR A 253 -5.58 -0.67 35.37
C THR A 253 -5.07 -1.87 34.56
N PRO A 254 -5.91 -2.75 33.98
CA PRO A 254 -5.43 -3.87 33.17
C PRO A 254 -4.68 -3.45 31.90
N ASP A 255 -5.12 -2.37 31.24
CA ASP A 255 -4.43 -1.85 30.04
C ASP A 255 -3.12 -1.15 30.41
N LEU A 256 -3.08 -0.45 31.56
CA LEU A 256 -1.87 0.20 32.07
C LEU A 256 -0.81 -0.83 32.48
N GLU A 257 -1.22 -1.90 33.17
CA GLU A 257 -0.33 -3.02 33.52
C GLU A 257 0.20 -3.76 32.29
N GLU A 258 -0.62 -3.91 31.24
CA GLU A 258 -0.14 -4.41 29.95
C GLU A 258 0.91 -3.49 29.33
N MET A 259 0.65 -2.18 29.26
CA MET A 259 1.61 -1.22 28.70
C MET A 259 2.90 -1.15 29.53
N ARG A 260 2.80 -1.35 30.85
CA ARG A 260 3.96 -1.49 31.74
C ARG A 260 4.79 -2.71 31.38
N ARG A 261 4.18 -3.87 31.20
CA ARG A 261 4.87 -5.09 30.75
C ARG A 261 5.49 -4.90 29.37
N GLU A 262 4.74 -4.31 28.42
CA GLU A 262 5.25 -3.99 27.08
C GLU A 262 6.49 -3.07 27.16
N LYS A 263 6.49 -2.08 28.06
CA LYS A 263 7.63 -1.19 28.30
C LYS A 263 8.81 -1.93 28.93
N GLU A 264 8.57 -2.71 29.98
CA GLU A 264 9.61 -3.51 30.64
C GLU A 264 10.25 -4.53 29.68
N GLU A 265 9.49 -5.08 28.73
CA GLU A 265 10.00 -5.93 27.65
C GLU A 265 10.77 -5.13 26.59
N ALA A 266 10.26 -3.97 26.18
CA ALA A 266 10.96 -3.09 25.25
C ALA A 266 12.29 -2.57 25.82
N ASP A 267 12.35 -2.29 27.13
CA ASP A 267 13.58 -1.85 27.80
C ASP A 267 14.60 -2.98 27.97
N LYS A 268 14.17 -4.26 27.92
CA LYS A 268 15.06 -5.43 27.92
C LYS A 268 15.75 -5.65 26.57
N GLU A 269 15.13 -5.20 25.48
CA GLU A 269 15.65 -5.35 24.13
C GLU A 269 16.16 -4.02 23.56
N PRO A 270 17.47 -3.83 23.34
CA PRO A 270 17.96 -2.61 22.74
C PRO A 270 17.36 -2.41 21.33
N ARG A 271 17.10 -1.15 20.97
CA ARG A 271 16.67 -0.81 19.61
C ARG A 271 17.72 -1.29 18.62
N VAL A 272 17.30 -2.07 17.64
CA VAL A 272 18.21 -2.61 16.62
C VAL A 272 18.24 -1.65 15.42
N SER A 273 19.44 -1.22 15.04
CA SER A 273 19.61 -0.40 13.84
C SER A 273 19.28 -1.20 12.57
N ILE A 274 18.93 -0.52 11.48
CA ILE A 274 18.67 -1.17 10.18
C ILE A 274 19.86 -2.02 9.73
N ILE A 275 21.09 -1.51 9.90
CA ILE A 275 22.31 -2.23 9.48
C ILE A 275 22.52 -3.46 10.36
N SER A 276 22.34 -3.33 11.68
CA SER A 276 22.46 -4.45 12.62
C SER A 276 21.42 -5.53 12.34
N LEU A 277 20.19 -5.15 11.97
CA LEU A 277 19.13 -6.08 11.60
C LEU A 277 19.47 -6.88 10.34
N ILE A 278 20.02 -6.22 9.31
CA ILE A 278 20.42 -6.88 8.06
C ILE A 278 21.57 -7.87 8.27
N ARG A 279 22.53 -7.53 9.15
CA ARG A 279 23.72 -8.35 9.40
C ARG A 279 23.49 -9.49 10.38
N SER A 280 22.50 -9.36 11.27
CA SER A 280 22.24 -10.34 12.32
C SER A 280 21.82 -11.70 11.77
N SER A 281 22.55 -12.76 12.14
CA SER A 281 22.18 -14.13 11.79
C SER A 281 20.86 -14.56 12.45
N MET A 282 20.58 -14.05 13.66
CA MET A 282 19.39 -14.33 14.47
C MET A 282 18.09 -13.87 13.79
N TYR A 283 18.09 -12.71 13.15
CA TYR A 283 16.89 -12.12 12.52
C TYR A 283 16.76 -12.42 11.03
N ARG A 284 17.77 -13.07 10.43
CA ARG A 284 17.85 -13.24 8.98
C ARG A 284 16.65 -13.95 8.38
N GLN A 285 16.13 -15.00 9.03
CA GLN A 285 14.98 -15.74 8.50
C GLN A 285 13.68 -14.93 8.62
N GLN A 286 13.45 -14.27 9.77
CA GLN A 286 12.31 -13.36 9.97
C GLN A 286 12.33 -12.24 8.92
N LEU A 287 13.50 -11.65 8.67
CA LEU A 287 13.68 -10.58 7.70
C LEU A 287 13.41 -11.06 6.27
N ILE A 288 13.97 -12.21 5.88
CA ILE A 288 13.69 -12.78 4.55
C ILE A 288 12.20 -13.04 4.38
N VAL A 289 11.51 -13.58 5.40
CA VAL A 289 10.05 -13.79 5.35
C VAL A 289 9.31 -12.46 5.19
N ALA A 290 9.62 -11.45 6.01
CA ALA A 290 8.98 -10.14 5.92
C ALA A 290 9.15 -9.49 4.54
N LEU A 291 10.37 -9.51 3.98
CA LEU A 291 10.64 -8.98 2.65
C LEU A 291 9.91 -9.77 1.56
N MET A 292 9.92 -11.11 1.63
CA MET A 292 9.23 -11.97 0.65
C MET A 292 7.71 -11.80 0.70
N MET A 293 7.12 -11.49 1.86
CA MET A 293 5.69 -11.17 1.96
C MET A 293 5.35 -9.90 1.17
N HIS A 294 6.13 -8.82 1.31
CA HIS A 294 5.90 -7.60 0.53
C HIS A 294 6.26 -7.74 -0.96
N LEU A 295 7.30 -8.53 -1.29
CA LEU A 295 7.59 -8.89 -2.69
C LEU A 295 6.41 -9.65 -3.31
N SER A 296 5.85 -10.62 -2.61
CA SER A 296 4.70 -11.41 -3.10
C SER A 296 3.48 -10.54 -3.36
N GLN A 297 3.25 -9.51 -2.55
CA GLN A 297 2.17 -8.55 -2.75
C GLN A 297 2.38 -7.72 -4.02
N GLN A 298 3.56 -7.13 -4.19
CA GLN A 298 3.83 -6.15 -5.25
C GLN A 298 4.12 -6.83 -6.59
N LEU A 299 4.94 -7.88 -6.59
CA LEU A 299 5.32 -8.66 -7.78
C LEU A 299 4.26 -9.70 -8.16
N SER A 300 3.12 -9.74 -7.46
CA SER A 300 1.94 -10.47 -7.91
C SER A 300 1.42 -9.97 -9.25
N GLY A 301 1.67 -8.70 -9.59
CA GLY A 301 1.12 -8.02 -10.76
C GLY A 301 -0.12 -7.18 -10.47
N ILE A 302 -0.58 -7.10 -9.21
CA ILE A 302 -1.78 -6.33 -8.86
C ILE A 302 -1.70 -4.85 -9.24
N ASN A 303 -0.55 -4.21 -9.07
CA ASN A 303 -0.39 -2.79 -9.43
C ASN A 303 -0.39 -2.57 -10.94
N ALA A 304 -0.03 -3.58 -11.74
CA ALA A 304 -0.20 -3.48 -13.18
C ALA A 304 -1.70 -3.39 -13.53
N ILE A 305 -2.56 -4.15 -12.83
CA ILE A 305 -4.01 -4.05 -12.96
C ILE A 305 -4.50 -2.69 -12.44
N PHE A 306 -4.06 -2.26 -11.25
CA PHE A 306 -4.53 -0.97 -10.73
C PHE A 306 -4.12 0.19 -11.62
N TYR A 307 -2.86 0.27 -12.06
CA TYR A 307 -2.36 1.37 -12.90
C TYR A 307 -2.86 1.32 -14.35
N TYR A 308 -3.06 0.11 -14.90
CA TYR A 308 -3.27 -0.05 -16.34
C TYR A 308 -4.51 -0.86 -16.72
N SER A 309 -5.43 -1.14 -15.78
CA SER A 309 -6.69 -1.88 -16.02
C SER A 309 -7.47 -1.36 -17.21
N THR A 310 -7.66 -0.03 -17.33
CA THR A 310 -8.37 0.55 -18.48
C THR A 310 -7.68 0.21 -19.81
N ALA A 311 -6.34 0.25 -19.85
CA ALA A 311 -5.57 -0.14 -21.03
C ALA A 311 -5.62 -1.65 -21.29
N ILE A 312 -5.57 -2.47 -20.25
CA ILE A 312 -5.71 -3.94 -20.32
C ILE A 312 -7.09 -4.30 -20.88
N PHE A 313 -8.17 -3.72 -20.36
CA PHE A 313 -9.54 -3.96 -20.83
C PHE A 313 -9.77 -3.45 -22.26
N THR A 314 -9.16 -2.32 -22.63
CA THR A 314 -9.20 -1.82 -24.01
C THR A 314 -8.56 -2.84 -24.96
N ARG A 315 -7.37 -3.35 -24.61
CA ARG A 315 -6.69 -4.40 -25.39
C ARG A 315 -7.48 -5.71 -25.40
N ALA A 316 -8.17 -6.02 -24.30
CA ALA A 316 -9.06 -7.17 -24.16
C ALA A 316 -10.37 -7.06 -24.99
N GLY A 317 -10.59 -5.96 -25.71
CA GLY A 317 -11.78 -5.77 -26.56
C GLY A 317 -13.05 -5.47 -25.77
N VAL A 318 -12.94 -5.06 -24.51
CA VAL A 318 -14.10 -4.67 -23.69
C VAL A 318 -14.67 -3.36 -24.23
N GLY A 319 -15.97 -3.35 -24.56
CA GLY A 319 -16.61 -2.18 -25.18
C GLY A 319 -16.57 -0.90 -24.34
N GLN A 320 -16.64 -1.01 -23.00
CA GLN A 320 -16.51 0.13 -22.10
C GLN A 320 -15.48 -0.12 -20.96
N PRO A 321 -14.17 0.01 -21.26
CA PRO A 321 -13.08 -0.36 -20.34
C PRO A 321 -13.11 0.34 -18.98
N VAL A 322 -13.55 1.61 -18.94
CA VAL A 322 -13.56 2.42 -17.70
C VAL A 322 -14.56 1.85 -16.68
N TYR A 323 -15.72 1.37 -17.11
CA TYR A 323 -16.69 0.75 -16.20
C TYR A 323 -16.22 -0.62 -15.70
N ALA A 324 -15.48 -1.38 -16.52
CA ALA A 324 -14.83 -2.60 -16.07
C ALA A 324 -13.75 -2.30 -15.01
N THR A 325 -12.99 -1.22 -15.16
CA THR A 325 -12.04 -0.73 -14.15
C THR A 325 -12.74 -0.34 -12.83
N ILE A 326 -13.91 0.31 -12.89
CA ILE A 326 -14.72 0.57 -11.68
C ILE A 326 -15.20 -0.74 -11.07
N GLY A 327 -15.60 -1.72 -11.89
CA GLY A 327 -15.93 -3.08 -11.45
C GLY A 327 -14.79 -3.74 -10.67
N VAL A 328 -13.54 -3.56 -11.11
CA VAL A 328 -12.35 -3.98 -10.34
C VAL A 328 -12.32 -3.32 -8.96
N GLY A 329 -12.55 -2.00 -8.87
CA GLY A 329 -12.57 -1.29 -7.58
C GLY A 329 -13.70 -1.74 -6.64
N VAL A 330 -14.87 -2.06 -7.20
CA VAL A 330 -16.01 -2.59 -6.43
C VAL A 330 -15.69 -3.99 -5.89
N ILE A 331 -15.20 -4.89 -6.74
CA ILE A 331 -14.80 -6.25 -6.35
C ILE A 331 -13.68 -6.19 -5.30
N ASN A 332 -12.70 -5.33 -5.51
CA ASN A 332 -11.64 -5.06 -4.54
C ASN A 332 -12.25 -4.72 -3.16
N THR A 333 -13.09 -3.69 -3.11
CA THR A 333 -13.73 -3.24 -1.86
C THR A 333 -14.53 -4.34 -1.16
N ILE A 334 -15.33 -5.11 -1.91
CA ILE A 334 -16.14 -6.21 -1.37
C ILE A 334 -15.24 -7.29 -0.76
N PHE A 335 -14.19 -7.72 -1.47
CA PHE A 335 -13.33 -8.80 -0.99
C PHE A 335 -12.39 -8.34 0.14
N THR A 336 -12.03 -7.06 0.22
CA THR A 336 -11.37 -6.51 1.42
C THR A 336 -12.28 -6.62 2.64
N MET A 337 -13.58 -6.30 2.52
CA MET A 337 -14.54 -6.47 3.62
C MET A 337 -14.69 -7.95 4.04
N VAL A 338 -14.67 -8.87 3.08
CA VAL A 338 -14.65 -10.32 3.35
C VAL A 338 -13.37 -10.71 4.10
N SER A 339 -12.22 -10.18 3.69
CA SER A 339 -10.92 -10.43 4.34
C SER A 339 -10.91 -10.00 5.81
N VAL A 340 -11.51 -8.85 6.14
CA VAL A 340 -11.69 -8.38 7.53
C VAL A 340 -12.40 -9.44 8.38
N ALA A 341 -13.41 -10.12 7.85
CA ALA A 341 -14.17 -11.14 8.57
C ALA A 341 -13.44 -12.49 8.68
N LEU A 342 -12.49 -12.77 7.77
CA LEU A 342 -11.79 -14.05 7.67
C LEU A 342 -10.43 -14.07 8.36
N VAL A 343 -9.73 -12.93 8.45
CA VAL A 343 -8.33 -12.85 8.91
C VAL A 343 -8.11 -13.45 10.30
N ASP A 344 -9.07 -13.20 11.20
CA ASP A 344 -9.02 -13.72 12.58
C ASP A 344 -9.59 -15.15 12.70
N LYS A 345 -10.26 -15.67 11.67
CA LYS A 345 -10.84 -17.01 11.64
C LYS A 345 -9.92 -18.05 10.98
N ALA A 346 -9.39 -17.76 9.78
CA ALA A 346 -8.67 -18.76 8.96
C ALA A 346 -7.15 -18.81 9.19
N GLY A 347 -6.56 -17.76 9.76
CA GLY A 347 -5.09 -17.67 9.92
C GLY A 347 -4.40 -16.99 8.73
N ARG A 348 -3.22 -16.42 8.97
CA ARG A 348 -2.51 -15.55 8.02
C ARG A 348 -1.87 -16.37 6.90
N ARG A 349 -1.28 -17.52 7.23
CA ARG A 349 -0.59 -18.37 6.26
C ARG A 349 -1.57 -18.96 5.25
N THR A 350 -2.69 -19.49 5.74
CA THR A 350 -3.73 -20.12 4.91
C THR A 350 -4.31 -19.13 3.90
N LEU A 351 -4.71 -17.93 4.35
CA LEU A 351 -5.29 -16.91 3.49
C LEU A 351 -4.31 -16.41 2.42
N THR A 352 -3.03 -16.24 2.78
CA THR A 352 -1.99 -15.85 1.81
C THR A 352 -1.80 -16.93 0.75
N LEU A 353 -1.75 -18.21 1.13
CA LEU A 353 -1.61 -19.33 0.19
C LEU A 353 -2.80 -19.45 -0.76
N VAL A 354 -4.02 -19.35 -0.24
CA VAL A 354 -5.25 -19.36 -1.05
C VAL A 354 -5.27 -18.18 -2.02
N GLY A 355 -4.90 -16.99 -1.55
CA GLY A 355 -4.82 -15.80 -2.39
C GLY A 355 -3.81 -15.95 -3.52
N LEU A 356 -2.55 -16.29 -3.23
CA LEU A 356 -1.52 -16.43 -4.27
C LEU A 356 -1.82 -17.58 -5.24
N GLY A 357 -2.31 -18.72 -4.74
CA GLY A 357 -2.71 -19.85 -5.57
C GLY A 357 -3.86 -19.49 -6.52
N GLY A 358 -4.90 -18.84 -6.01
CA GLY A 358 -6.02 -18.37 -6.83
C GLY A 358 -5.60 -17.32 -7.86
N MET A 359 -4.75 -16.37 -7.47
CA MET A 359 -4.16 -15.39 -8.40
C MET A 359 -3.34 -16.08 -9.50
N CYS A 360 -2.58 -17.13 -9.18
CA CYS A 360 -1.79 -17.88 -10.16
C CYS A 360 -2.71 -18.52 -11.22
N CYS A 361 -3.79 -19.17 -10.81
CA CYS A 361 -4.78 -19.74 -11.73
C CYS A 361 -5.43 -18.66 -12.61
N CYS A 362 -5.78 -17.51 -12.01
CA CYS A 362 -6.36 -16.38 -12.73
C CYS A 362 -5.38 -15.76 -13.73
N ALA A 363 -4.08 -15.70 -13.41
CA ALA A 363 -3.04 -15.20 -14.30
C ALA A 363 -2.89 -16.07 -15.55
N VAL A 364 -2.93 -17.40 -15.39
CA VAL A 364 -2.98 -18.33 -16.53
C VAL A 364 -4.25 -18.12 -17.36
N ALA A 365 -5.41 -17.99 -16.70
CA ALA A 365 -6.68 -17.72 -17.38
C ALA A 365 -6.64 -16.40 -18.17
N MET A 366 -6.04 -15.33 -17.62
CA MET A 366 -5.86 -14.06 -18.34
C MET A 366 -5.02 -14.23 -19.61
N THR A 367 -3.93 -14.99 -19.57
CA THR A 367 -3.14 -15.28 -20.78
C THR A 367 -3.95 -16.04 -21.83
N VAL A 368 -4.72 -17.06 -21.42
CA VAL A 368 -5.59 -17.80 -22.34
C VAL A 368 -6.62 -16.86 -22.98
N GLY A 369 -7.30 -16.04 -22.17
CA GLY A 369 -8.30 -15.09 -22.66
C GLY A 369 -7.73 -14.10 -23.66
N LEU A 370 -6.59 -13.49 -23.36
CA LEU A 370 -5.93 -12.53 -24.26
C LEU A 370 -5.38 -13.21 -25.53
N LYS A 371 -4.89 -14.45 -25.43
CA LYS A 371 -4.33 -15.16 -26.60
C LYS A 371 -5.39 -15.53 -27.63
N PHE A 372 -6.56 -15.96 -27.18
CA PHE A 372 -7.66 -16.43 -28.03
C PHE A 372 -8.72 -15.36 -28.33
N GLN A 373 -8.47 -14.12 -27.92
CA GLN A 373 -9.40 -13.02 -28.12
C GLN A 373 -9.71 -12.70 -29.59
N GLY A 374 -8.71 -12.84 -30.47
CA GLY A 374 -8.89 -12.64 -31.90
C GLY A 374 -9.74 -13.73 -32.57
N ASP A 375 -9.75 -14.93 -31.98
CA ASP A 375 -10.48 -16.09 -32.51
C ASP A 375 -11.93 -16.14 -32.00
N TYR A 376 -12.16 -15.68 -30.76
CA TYR A 376 -13.44 -15.78 -30.08
C TYR A 376 -13.83 -14.47 -29.37
N PRO A 377 -14.87 -13.74 -29.86
CA PRO A 377 -15.28 -12.45 -29.28
C PRO A 377 -15.64 -12.50 -27.79
N TRP A 378 -16.13 -13.65 -27.29
CA TRP A 378 -16.54 -13.83 -25.90
C TRP A 378 -15.35 -13.91 -24.91
N MET A 379 -14.12 -14.08 -25.40
CA MET A 379 -12.91 -14.13 -24.55
C MET A 379 -12.63 -12.80 -23.83
N SER A 380 -13.20 -11.69 -24.30
CA SER A 380 -13.20 -10.41 -23.60
C SER A 380 -13.86 -10.52 -22.20
N TYR A 381 -15.04 -11.15 -22.11
CA TYR A 381 -15.75 -11.41 -20.85
C TYR A 381 -15.01 -12.43 -19.97
N PHE A 382 -14.37 -13.43 -20.58
CA PHE A 382 -13.55 -14.40 -19.86
C PHE A 382 -12.34 -13.72 -19.20
N SER A 383 -11.61 -12.89 -19.95
CA SER A 383 -10.48 -12.10 -19.44
C SER A 383 -10.92 -11.15 -18.33
N MET A 384 -12.08 -10.51 -18.50
CA MET A 384 -12.65 -9.64 -17.47
C MET A 384 -12.98 -10.39 -16.18
N THR A 385 -13.58 -11.57 -16.29
CA THR A 385 -13.89 -12.43 -15.13
C THR A 385 -12.61 -12.89 -14.44
N ALA A 386 -11.58 -13.26 -15.21
CA ALA A 386 -10.27 -13.63 -14.66
C ALA A 386 -9.61 -12.47 -13.89
N ILE A 387 -9.70 -11.24 -14.39
CA ILE A 387 -9.19 -10.04 -13.69
C ILE A 387 -9.97 -9.80 -12.38
N PHE A 388 -11.31 -9.94 -12.40
CA PHE A 388 -12.11 -9.77 -11.19
C PHE A 388 -11.75 -10.80 -10.13
N LEU A 389 -11.66 -12.08 -10.51
CA LEU A 389 -11.25 -13.15 -9.59
C LEU A 389 -9.82 -12.97 -9.09
N PHE A 390 -8.90 -12.52 -9.95
CA PHE A 390 -7.52 -12.21 -9.56
C PHE A 390 -7.49 -11.17 -8.43
N VAL A 391 -8.27 -10.11 -8.56
CA VAL A 391 -8.39 -9.03 -7.55
C VAL A 391 -9.09 -9.54 -6.29
N SER A 392 -10.11 -10.39 -6.42
CA SER A 392 -10.75 -11.06 -5.27
C SER A 392 -9.75 -11.87 -4.45
N PHE A 393 -8.95 -12.71 -5.10
CA PHE A 393 -7.95 -13.54 -4.41
C PHE A 393 -6.81 -12.71 -3.80
N PHE A 394 -6.44 -11.59 -4.43
CA PHE A 394 -5.49 -10.66 -3.86
C PHE A 394 -5.95 -10.12 -2.49
N GLU A 395 -7.20 -9.65 -2.41
CA GLU A 395 -7.71 -9.03 -1.18
C GLU A 395 -7.97 -10.04 -0.05
N ILE A 396 -8.20 -11.31 -0.36
CA ILE A 396 -8.37 -12.37 0.65
C ILE A 396 -7.10 -12.57 1.48
N GLY A 397 -5.90 -12.34 0.93
CA GLY A 397 -4.66 -12.60 1.66
C GLY A 397 -3.51 -11.66 1.32
N PRO A 398 -2.93 -11.73 0.11
CA PRO A 398 -1.74 -10.96 -0.27
C PRO A 398 -1.85 -9.44 -0.10
N GLY A 399 -3.06 -8.87 -0.19
CA GLY A 399 -3.30 -7.45 0.02
C GLY A 399 -3.06 -7.01 1.47
N PRO A 400 -3.89 -7.45 2.44
CA PRO A 400 -3.82 -6.96 3.80
C PRO A 400 -2.70 -7.59 4.65
N ILE A 401 -2.38 -8.88 4.46
CA ILE A 401 -1.55 -9.65 5.40
C ILE A 401 -0.10 -9.15 5.53
N PRO A 402 0.61 -8.79 4.45
CA PRO A 402 1.98 -8.31 4.54
C PRO A 402 2.16 -7.10 5.48
N TRP A 403 1.18 -6.20 5.53
CA TRP A 403 1.29 -4.97 6.31
C TRP A 403 1.33 -5.19 7.83
N PHE A 404 0.61 -6.20 8.34
CA PHE A 404 0.58 -6.46 9.78
C PHE A 404 1.42 -7.67 10.20
N ILE A 405 1.69 -8.64 9.32
CA ILE A 405 2.52 -9.80 9.67
C ILE A 405 3.94 -9.40 10.07
N VAL A 406 4.49 -8.31 9.52
CA VAL A 406 5.81 -7.80 9.92
C VAL A 406 5.82 -7.37 11.39
N ALA A 407 4.73 -6.78 11.88
CA ALA A 407 4.61 -6.42 13.30
C ALA A 407 4.43 -7.66 14.20
N GLU A 408 3.87 -8.76 13.66
CA GLU A 408 3.72 -10.05 14.36
C GLU A 408 5.04 -10.87 14.35
N LEU A 409 5.92 -10.71 13.35
CA LEU A 409 7.16 -11.47 13.20
C LEU A 409 8.34 -11.01 14.07
N PHE A 410 8.32 -9.74 14.51
CA PHE A 410 9.43 -9.11 15.21
C PHE A 410 9.02 -8.63 16.60
N SER A 411 9.90 -8.88 17.58
CA SER A 411 9.84 -8.31 18.92
C SER A 411 10.11 -6.80 18.91
N GLN A 412 9.99 -6.14 20.06
CA GLN A 412 9.94 -4.67 20.14
C GLN A 412 11.22 -3.99 19.65
N GLY A 413 12.41 -4.53 19.96
CA GLY A 413 13.70 -3.94 19.57
C GLY A 413 13.90 -3.81 18.04
N PRO A 414 13.79 -4.91 17.26
CA PRO A 414 14.03 -4.89 15.82
C PRO A 414 12.83 -4.46 14.96
N ARG A 415 11.60 -4.48 15.50
CA ARG A 415 10.37 -4.21 14.72
C ARG A 415 10.39 -2.88 13.95
N PRO A 416 10.82 -1.73 14.52
CA PRO A 416 10.85 -0.47 13.76
C PRO A 416 11.74 -0.54 12.51
N ALA A 417 12.92 -1.14 12.63
CA ALA A 417 13.84 -1.34 11.50
C ALA A 417 13.27 -2.32 10.47
N ALA A 418 12.61 -3.39 10.93
CA ALA A 418 11.96 -4.37 10.06
C ALA A 418 10.82 -3.74 9.25
N ILE A 419 9.96 -2.93 9.88
CA ILE A 419 8.86 -2.21 9.20
C ILE A 419 9.43 -1.23 8.17
N ALA A 420 10.50 -0.50 8.49
CA ALA A 420 11.14 0.42 7.55
C ALA A 420 11.70 -0.30 6.31
N LEU A 421 12.39 -1.43 6.50
CA LEU A 421 12.92 -2.24 5.40
C LEU A 421 11.82 -2.91 4.57
N ALA A 422 10.79 -3.42 5.23
CA ALA A 422 9.63 -4.04 4.59
C ALA A 422 8.85 -3.02 3.75
N GLY A 423 8.60 -1.83 4.30
CA GLY A 423 8.00 -0.70 3.59
C GLY A 423 8.84 -0.26 2.39
N CYS A 424 10.15 -0.08 2.57
CA CYS A 424 11.06 0.24 1.47
C CYS A 424 10.97 -0.82 0.35
N CYS A 425 11.08 -2.11 0.71
CA CYS A 425 10.96 -3.21 -0.23
C CYS A 425 9.64 -3.21 -1.00
N ASN A 426 8.53 -2.90 -0.31
CA ASN A 426 7.22 -2.74 -0.92
C ASN A 426 7.21 -1.62 -1.97
N TRP A 427 7.66 -0.42 -1.60
CA TRP A 427 7.71 0.74 -2.49
C TRP A 427 8.68 0.57 -3.66
N THR A 428 9.85 -0.05 -3.44
CA THR A 428 10.80 -0.38 -4.50
C THR A 428 10.21 -1.37 -5.49
N SER A 429 9.53 -2.42 -5.01
CA SER A 429 8.88 -3.40 -5.88
C SER A 429 7.74 -2.78 -6.67
N ASN A 430 6.97 -1.89 -6.02
CA ASN A 430 5.94 -1.10 -6.68
C ASN A 430 6.51 -0.23 -7.81
N PHE A 431 7.63 0.46 -7.55
CA PHE A 431 8.35 1.26 -8.53
C PHE A 431 8.79 0.42 -9.74
N ILE A 432 9.38 -0.75 -9.49
CA ILE A 432 9.83 -1.66 -10.56
C ILE A 432 8.63 -2.03 -11.47
N ILE A 433 7.51 -2.45 -10.90
CA ILE A 433 6.31 -2.81 -11.69
C ILE A 433 5.76 -1.59 -12.45
N GLY A 434 5.60 -0.45 -11.76
CA GLY A 434 5.08 0.77 -12.37
C GLY A 434 5.95 1.30 -13.50
N MET A 435 7.27 1.13 -13.45
CA MET A 435 8.17 1.58 -14.50
C MET A 435 8.30 0.56 -15.64
N THR A 436 8.34 -0.74 -15.34
CA THR A 436 8.72 -1.78 -16.31
C THR A 436 7.53 -2.46 -17.00
N PHE A 437 6.34 -2.46 -16.40
CA PHE A 437 5.22 -3.27 -16.88
C PHE A 437 4.82 -2.98 -18.33
N GLN A 438 4.72 -1.71 -18.73
CA GLN A 438 4.33 -1.37 -20.10
C GLN A 438 5.34 -1.91 -21.14
N TYR A 439 6.64 -1.76 -20.88
CA TYR A 439 7.69 -2.29 -21.75
C TYR A 439 7.66 -3.82 -21.83
N ILE A 440 7.48 -4.49 -20.68
CA ILE A 440 7.36 -5.96 -20.65
C ILE A 440 6.11 -6.42 -21.39
N GLN A 441 4.99 -5.70 -21.25
CA GLN A 441 3.74 -6.03 -21.92
C GLN A 441 3.83 -5.84 -23.44
N GLU A 442 4.56 -4.83 -23.92
CA GLU A 442 4.83 -4.66 -25.36
C GLU A 442 5.66 -5.83 -25.92
N TRP A 443 6.63 -6.33 -25.16
CA TRP A 443 7.49 -7.43 -25.57
C TRP A 443 6.80 -8.80 -25.51
N LEU A 444 6.06 -9.07 -24.44
CA LEU A 444 5.44 -10.39 -24.19
C LEU A 444 4.00 -10.50 -24.69
N GLY A 445 3.34 -9.38 -24.98
CA GLY A 445 1.95 -9.36 -25.41
C GLY A 445 1.02 -10.13 -24.44
N PRO A 446 0.19 -11.08 -24.91
CA PRO A 446 -0.69 -11.89 -24.08
C PRO A 446 0.01 -12.72 -22.99
N TYR A 447 1.31 -13.01 -23.15
CA TYR A 447 2.07 -13.87 -22.24
C TYR A 447 2.60 -13.14 -21.00
N VAL A 448 2.38 -11.82 -20.88
CA VAL A 448 2.84 -11.05 -19.71
C VAL A 448 2.32 -11.61 -18.38
N PHE A 449 1.11 -12.17 -18.35
CA PHE A 449 0.55 -12.76 -17.12
C PHE A 449 1.14 -14.13 -16.77
N ILE A 450 1.81 -14.84 -17.69
CA ILE A 450 2.57 -16.05 -17.36
C ILE A 450 3.80 -15.71 -16.52
N LEU A 451 4.43 -14.55 -16.75
CA LEU A 451 5.51 -14.06 -15.89
C LEU A 451 5.01 -13.94 -14.44
N PHE A 452 3.85 -13.31 -14.24
CA PHE A 452 3.24 -13.20 -12.91
C PHE A 452 2.81 -14.56 -12.35
N ALA A 453 2.27 -15.46 -13.16
CA ALA A 453 1.92 -16.81 -12.72
C ALA A 453 3.15 -17.57 -12.18
N GLY A 454 4.29 -17.48 -12.86
CA GLY A 454 5.55 -18.08 -12.40
C GLY A 454 6.03 -17.49 -11.07
N LEU A 455 5.98 -16.17 -10.92
CA LEU A 455 6.33 -15.47 -9.67
C LEU A 455 5.37 -15.87 -8.53
N LEU A 456 4.06 -15.85 -8.78
CA LEU A 456 3.02 -16.25 -7.83
C LEU A 456 3.20 -17.69 -7.35
N LEU A 457 3.53 -18.62 -8.26
CA LEU A 457 3.84 -20.00 -7.91
C LEU A 457 5.08 -20.07 -7.01
N GLY A 458 6.15 -19.35 -7.37
CA GLY A 458 7.38 -19.26 -6.57
C GLY A 458 7.11 -18.73 -5.15
N PHE A 459 6.32 -17.66 -5.02
CA PHE A 459 5.92 -17.12 -3.72
C PHE A 459 5.02 -18.07 -2.94
N THR A 460 4.10 -18.76 -3.61
CA THR A 460 3.23 -19.76 -2.98
C THR A 460 4.06 -20.89 -2.37
N VAL A 461 5.05 -21.41 -3.12
CA VAL A 461 5.98 -22.42 -2.62
C VAL A 461 6.81 -21.89 -1.46
N PHE A 462 7.35 -20.67 -1.58
CA PHE A 462 8.12 -20.05 -0.50
C PHE A 462 7.29 -19.92 0.79
N ILE A 463 6.07 -19.40 0.69
CA ILE A 463 5.16 -19.21 1.83
C ILE A 463 4.76 -20.54 2.44
N TYR A 464 4.50 -21.55 1.61
CA TYR A 464 4.20 -22.89 2.09
C TYR A 464 5.37 -23.48 2.89
N LEU A 465 6.62 -23.22 2.49
CA LEU A 465 7.79 -23.82 3.14
C LEU A 465 8.36 -23.01 4.31
N ARG A 466 8.27 -21.68 4.28
CA ARG A 466 9.06 -20.79 5.16
C ARG A 466 8.24 -19.90 6.09
N VAL A 467 6.97 -19.63 5.78
CA VAL A 467 6.18 -18.68 6.56
C VAL A 467 5.43 -19.43 7.67
N PRO A 468 5.66 -19.11 8.94
CA PRO A 468 4.91 -19.69 10.05
C PRO A 468 3.49 -19.10 10.12
N GLU A 469 2.59 -19.81 10.79
CA GLU A 469 1.31 -19.22 11.18
C GLU A 469 1.52 -18.35 12.42
N THR A 470 1.12 -17.08 12.35
CA THR A 470 1.30 -16.10 13.44
C THR A 470 0.03 -15.92 14.28
N LYS A 471 -1.13 -16.41 13.80
CA LYS A 471 -2.41 -16.26 14.49
C LYS A 471 -2.35 -16.87 15.89
N GLY A 472 -2.52 -16.02 16.89
CA GLY A 472 -2.63 -16.41 18.30
C GLY A 472 -1.32 -16.88 18.93
N GLN A 473 -0.17 -16.64 18.27
CA GLN A 473 1.15 -16.98 18.79
C GLN A 473 1.83 -15.78 19.47
N SER A 474 2.69 -16.05 20.45
CA SER A 474 3.56 -15.02 21.05
C SER A 474 4.79 -14.74 20.18
N PHE A 475 5.48 -13.62 20.42
CA PHE A 475 6.72 -13.28 19.70
C PHE A 475 7.82 -14.31 19.95
N GLU A 476 7.91 -14.85 21.17
CA GLU A 476 8.87 -15.87 21.56
C GLU A 476 8.59 -17.20 20.85
N GLU A 477 7.32 -17.58 20.73
CA GLU A 477 6.91 -18.78 20.00
C GLU A 477 7.29 -18.69 18.52
N ILE A 478 7.01 -17.54 17.88
CA ILE A 478 7.36 -17.27 16.49
C ILE A 478 8.89 -17.30 16.31
N ALA A 479 9.64 -16.61 17.18
CA ALA A 479 11.10 -16.59 17.14
C ALA A 479 11.69 -18.00 17.33
N ALA A 480 11.12 -18.81 18.23
CA ALA A 480 11.55 -20.18 18.47
C ALA A 480 11.35 -21.09 17.24
N VAL A 481 10.31 -20.86 16.43
CA VAL A 481 10.11 -21.58 15.16
C VAL A 481 11.26 -21.29 14.18
N PHE A 482 11.68 -20.03 14.07
CA PHE A 482 12.82 -19.65 13.22
C PHE A 482 14.15 -20.21 13.74
N GLN A 483 14.36 -20.22 15.06
CA GLN A 483 15.57 -20.76 15.69
C GLN A 483 15.66 -22.30 15.61
N LYS A 484 14.53 -23.02 15.72
CA LYS A 484 14.49 -24.48 15.49
C LYS A 484 14.88 -24.85 14.05
N GLY A 485 14.56 -23.99 13.08
CA GLY A 485 15.03 -24.14 11.69
C GLY A 485 16.55 -23.95 11.54
N GLN A 486 17.15 -23.04 12.30
CA GLN A 486 18.61 -22.79 12.31
C GLN A 486 19.41 -23.92 12.99
N LYS A 487 18.90 -24.49 14.09
CA LYS A 487 19.54 -25.64 14.77
C LYS A 487 19.60 -26.91 13.91
N LYS A 488 18.77 -27.02 12.86
CA LYS A 488 18.86 -28.09 11.86
C LYS A 488 19.94 -27.84 10.79
N LEU A 489 20.45 -26.61 10.65
CA LEU A 489 21.35 -26.21 9.58
C LEU A 489 22.80 -25.92 10.03
N VAL A 490 23.06 -25.52 11.28
CA VAL A 490 24.43 -25.25 11.74
C VAL A 490 24.58 -25.52 13.24
N GLN A 491 25.37 -26.53 13.62
CA GLN A 491 26.07 -26.55 14.90
C GLN A 491 27.43 -25.89 14.69
N GLY A 492 27.63 -24.67 15.20
CA GLY A 492 28.91 -23.97 15.14
C GLY A 492 28.99 -22.75 16.06
N PRO A 493 30.19 -22.27 16.45
CA PRO A 493 30.41 -21.47 17.65
C PRO A 493 30.07 -19.96 17.55
N ARG A 494 29.31 -19.53 16.53
CA ARG A 494 29.18 -18.11 16.15
C ARG A 494 28.13 -17.31 16.93
N ASP A 495 27.11 -17.96 17.50
CA ASP A 495 25.95 -17.25 18.09
C ASP A 495 26.27 -16.53 19.42
N ALA A 496 27.27 -16.99 20.17
CA ALA A 496 27.63 -16.39 21.46
C ALA A 496 28.36 -15.03 21.30
N THR A 497 29.13 -14.87 20.23
CA THR A 497 29.90 -13.64 19.95
C THR A 497 29.01 -12.54 19.37
N GLU A 498 28.00 -12.88 18.55
CA GLU A 498 27.07 -11.91 17.96
C GLU A 498 26.15 -11.25 18.99
N LEU A 499 25.74 -11.97 20.05
CA LEU A 499 24.96 -11.44 21.17
C LEU A 499 25.71 -10.36 21.98
N GLN A 500 27.04 -10.41 21.95
CA GLN A 500 27.91 -9.45 22.62
C GLN A 500 28.20 -8.24 21.72
N GLU A 501 28.34 -8.43 20.41
CA GLU A 501 28.51 -7.35 19.41
C GLU A 501 27.23 -6.50 19.23
N LEU A 502 26.05 -7.10 19.29
CA LEU A 502 24.77 -6.36 19.27
C LEU A 502 24.62 -5.41 20.47
N LYS A 503 25.27 -5.72 21.61
CA LYS A 503 25.28 -4.84 22.78
C LYS A 503 26.32 -3.72 22.65
N THR A 504 27.47 -3.97 22.03
CA THR A 504 28.57 -3.00 21.93
C THR A 504 28.46 -2.07 20.72
N SER A 505 27.79 -2.45 19.62
CA SER A 505 27.60 -1.57 18.46
C SER A 505 26.56 -0.46 18.68
N THR A 506 25.97 -0.37 19.88
CA THR A 506 24.96 0.65 20.23
C THR A 506 25.60 1.86 20.93
N ASP A 507 26.88 1.75 21.30
CA ASP A 507 27.67 2.80 21.98
C ASP A 507 28.52 3.65 21.01
N ALA A 508 28.34 3.53 19.69
CA ALA A 508 29.11 4.24 18.66
C ALA A 508 28.26 5.06 17.69
#